data_AF-A0A841VNH6-F1
#
_entry.id   AF-A0A841VNH6-F1
#
_cell.length_a   1.000
_cell.length_b   1.000
_cell.length_c   1.000
_cell.angle_alpha   90.00
_cell.angle_beta   90.00
_cell.angle_gamma   90.00
#
_symmetry.space_group_name_H-M   'P 1'
#
loop_
_entity.id
_entity.type
_entity.pdbx_description
1 polymer ?
#
loop_
_entity_poly.entity_id
_entity_poly.type
_entity_poly.pdbx_seq_one_letter_code
_entity_poly.pdbx_strand_id
1 'polypeptide(L)'
;MFLNRSVQQQPHHNFGTKLPTASPNYVDLVRFLVQPFLESPETLSVDCEISQALNRVWVRIAFESTDKGKVFGRGGRNIQAIRTIIAAAATAAGQSAYLDIYGSTTPGREGMSFDEDTEERSPPPTRREVRGNDGPKPIVKPRLR
;
A
#
# COMPACT_ATOMS: atom_id res chain seq x y z
N MET A 1 7.27 -59.31 -19.44
CA MET A 1 7.29 -58.71 -18.09
C MET A 1 6.69 -57.32 -18.18
N PHE A 2 5.74 -57.02 -17.29
CA PHE A 2 5.05 -55.76 -17.04
C PHE A 2 6.04 -54.58 -16.80
N LEU A 3 5.75 -53.27 -16.84
CA LEU A 3 4.53 -52.48 -16.63
C LEU A 3 4.60 -51.15 -17.43
N ASN A 4 3.41 -50.65 -17.78
CA ASN A 4 3.08 -49.25 -18.04
C ASN A 4 3.76 -48.28 -17.05
N ARG A 5 4.31 -47.18 -17.56
CA ARG A 5 4.59 -45.99 -16.75
C ARG A 5 3.60 -44.88 -17.10
N SER A 6 2.54 -44.82 -16.30
CA SER A 6 1.57 -43.73 -16.25
C SER A 6 2.23 -42.44 -15.76
N VAL A 7 1.95 -41.36 -16.50
CA VAL A 7 1.57 -40.00 -16.09
C VAL A 7 2.32 -39.35 -14.92
N GLN A 8 2.99 -38.24 -15.24
CA GLN A 8 2.87 -37.03 -14.43
C GLN A 8 2.77 -35.83 -15.38
N GLN A 9 1.54 -35.48 -15.74
CA GLN A 9 1.24 -34.21 -16.40
C GLN A 9 1.49 -33.12 -15.34
N GLN A 10 2.58 -32.38 -15.52
CA GLN A 10 2.77 -31.11 -14.82
C GLN A 10 1.71 -30.14 -15.35
N PRO A 11 0.97 -29.41 -14.49
CA PRO A 11 0.15 -28.31 -14.95
C PRO A 11 1.10 -27.19 -15.39
N HIS A 12 1.44 -27.18 -16.67
CA HIS A 12 2.01 -26.01 -17.32
C HIS A 12 0.94 -24.92 -17.24
N HIS A 13 1.05 -24.02 -16.25
CA HIS A 13 0.40 -22.74 -16.33
C HIS A 13 0.98 -22.05 -17.56
N ASN A 14 0.24 -22.15 -18.67
CA ASN A 14 0.48 -21.36 -19.87
C ASN A 14 0.28 -19.89 -19.47
N PHE A 15 1.36 -19.26 -19.01
CA PHE A 15 1.50 -17.81 -19.07
C PHE A 15 1.62 -17.48 -20.55
N GLY A 16 0.46 -17.45 -21.23
CA GLY A 16 0.33 -16.99 -22.59
C GLY A 16 0.94 -15.60 -22.66
N THR A 17 2.15 -15.54 -23.21
CA THR A 17 2.87 -14.31 -23.51
C THR A 17 2.19 -13.69 -24.70
N LYS A 18 1.08 -13.02 -24.42
CA LYS A 18 0.50 -12.06 -25.32
C LYS A 18 -0.13 -10.99 -24.47
N LEU A 19 0.60 -9.92 -24.18
CA LEU A 19 -0.08 -8.68 -23.87
C LEU A 19 0.45 -7.55 -24.77
N PRO A 20 -0.45 -6.87 -25.49
CA PRO A 20 -0.22 -5.54 -26.04
C PRO A 20 0.11 -4.58 -24.90
N THR A 21 0.28 -3.29 -25.17
CA THR A 21 0.21 -2.21 -24.19
C THR A 21 -1.05 -2.36 -23.30
N ALA A 22 -0.96 -3.12 -22.21
CA ALA A 22 -2.12 -3.63 -21.49
C ALA A 22 -2.02 -3.28 -20.01
N SER A 23 -3.15 -2.83 -19.46
CA SER A 23 -3.31 -2.52 -18.05
C SER A 23 -2.82 -3.69 -17.17
N PRO A 24 -2.12 -3.43 -16.06
CA PRO A 24 -1.65 -4.45 -15.13
C PRO A 24 -2.79 -5.34 -14.65
N ASN A 25 -2.52 -6.64 -14.51
CA ASN A 25 -3.45 -7.55 -13.85
C ASN A 25 -3.32 -7.39 -12.33
N TYR A 26 -4.11 -6.47 -11.77
CA TYR A 26 -4.10 -6.17 -10.33
C TYR A 26 -4.56 -7.35 -9.47
N VAL A 27 -5.50 -8.17 -9.95
CA VAL A 27 -6.02 -9.30 -9.19
C VAL A 27 -4.92 -10.33 -8.95
N ASP A 28 -4.22 -10.74 -10.00
CA ASP A 28 -3.15 -11.73 -9.89
C ASP A 28 -1.94 -11.19 -9.14
N LEU A 29 -1.62 -9.90 -9.31
CA LEU A 29 -0.57 -9.24 -8.52
C LEU A 29 -0.89 -9.29 -7.03
N VAL A 30 -2.10 -8.92 -6.62
CA VAL A 30 -2.49 -8.91 -5.22
C VAL A 30 -2.56 -10.32 -4.65
N ARG A 31 -3.09 -11.28 -5.40
CA ARG A 31 -3.07 -12.70 -5.00
C ARG A 31 -1.64 -13.17 -4.76
N PHE A 32 -0.73 -12.94 -5.70
CA PHE A 32 0.68 -13.32 -5.56
C PHE A 32 1.34 -12.71 -4.32
N LEU A 33 1.06 -11.44 -4.03
CA LEU A 33 1.66 -10.74 -2.90
C LEU A 33 1.06 -11.14 -1.54
N VAL A 34 -0.26 -11.37 -1.46
CA VAL A 34 -0.96 -11.58 -0.18
C VAL A 34 -1.01 -13.06 0.20
N GLN A 35 -1.20 -13.95 -0.76
CA GLN A 35 -1.40 -15.38 -0.54
C GLN A 35 -0.30 -16.06 0.30
N PRO A 36 1.00 -15.71 0.18
CA PRO A 36 2.05 -16.28 1.04
C PRO A 36 1.91 -15.99 2.54
N PHE A 37 1.09 -15.01 2.92
CA PHE A 37 0.86 -14.65 4.31
C PHE A 37 -0.35 -15.36 4.94
N LEU A 38 -1.15 -16.07 4.14
CA LEU A 38 -2.40 -16.69 4.59
C LEU A 38 -2.18 -18.15 4.96
N GLU A 39 -2.84 -18.60 6.03
CA GLU A 39 -2.88 -20.02 6.40
C GLU A 39 -3.75 -20.81 5.41
N SER A 40 -4.83 -20.16 4.98
CA SER A 40 -5.81 -20.67 4.02
C SER A 40 -5.92 -19.73 2.81
N PRO A 41 -5.03 -19.87 1.81
CA PRO A 41 -5.06 -19.12 0.55
C PRO A 41 -6.43 -18.98 -0.12
N GLU A 42 -7.26 -20.01 -0.02
CA GLU A 42 -8.60 -20.09 -0.60
C GLU A 42 -9.60 -19.10 0.00
N THR A 43 -9.31 -18.57 1.19
CA THR A 43 -10.16 -17.56 1.85
C THR A 43 -9.95 -16.16 1.31
N LEU A 44 -8.93 -15.96 0.46
CA LEU A 44 -8.64 -14.66 -0.14
C LEU A 44 -9.67 -14.31 -1.22
N SER A 45 -10.54 -13.36 -0.92
CA SER A 45 -11.39 -12.71 -1.90
C SER A 45 -10.74 -11.40 -2.37
N VAL A 46 -10.71 -11.19 -3.67
CA VAL A 46 -10.17 -9.99 -4.32
C VAL A 46 -11.22 -9.47 -5.29
N ASP A 47 -11.62 -8.22 -5.07
CA ASP A 47 -12.49 -7.46 -5.94
C ASP A 47 -11.71 -6.29 -6.55
N CYS A 48 -11.91 -6.01 -7.83
CA CYS A 48 -11.16 -5.00 -8.57
C CYS A 48 -12.11 -4.19 -9.45
N GLU A 49 -12.17 -2.90 -9.17
CA GLU A 49 -12.96 -1.93 -9.94
C GLU A 49 -12.03 -0.95 -10.64
N ILE A 50 -12.17 -0.84 -11.97
CA ILE A 50 -11.35 0.05 -12.80
C ILE A 50 -12.24 1.15 -13.37
N SER A 51 -11.96 2.39 -12.99
CA SER A 51 -12.55 3.58 -13.57
C SER A 51 -11.66 4.10 -14.70
N GLN A 52 -12.03 3.77 -15.95
CA GLN A 52 -11.30 4.20 -17.15
C GLN A 52 -11.35 5.73 -17.33
N ALA A 53 -12.44 6.39 -16.93
CA ALA A 53 -12.59 7.84 -17.05
C ALA A 53 -11.61 8.62 -16.16
N LEU A 54 -11.27 8.06 -14.98
CA LEU A 54 -10.41 8.70 -14.00
C LEU A 54 -9.00 8.09 -13.96
N ASN A 55 -8.72 7.07 -14.77
CA ASN A 55 -7.52 6.22 -14.65
C ASN A 55 -7.27 5.75 -13.21
N ARG A 56 -8.35 5.39 -12.50
CA ARG A 56 -8.31 4.97 -11.09
C ARG A 56 -8.69 3.50 -10.95
N VAL A 57 -8.02 2.82 -10.04
CA VAL A 57 -8.23 1.41 -9.74
C VAL A 57 -8.48 1.25 -8.25
N TRP A 58 -9.54 0.55 -7.89
CA TRP A 58 -9.86 0.17 -6.52
C TRP A 58 -9.74 -1.33 -6.39
N VAL A 59 -8.82 -1.77 -5.54
CA VAL A 59 -8.62 -3.18 -5.22
C VAL A 59 -9.07 -3.41 -3.79
N ARG A 60 -10.03 -4.29 -3.58
CA ARG A 60 -10.60 -4.58 -2.27
C ARG A 60 -10.32 -6.04 -1.95
N ILE A 61 -9.75 -6.30 -0.77
CA ILE A 61 -9.45 -7.67 -0.34
C ILE A 61 -10.12 -8.02 0.97
N ALA A 62 -10.49 -9.29 1.09
CA ALA A 62 -10.96 -9.91 2.32
C ALA A 62 -10.29 -11.26 2.50
N PHE A 63 -9.96 -11.60 3.75
CA PHE A 63 -9.35 -12.86 4.16
C PHE A 63 -9.62 -13.08 5.65
N GLU A 64 -9.26 -14.25 6.16
CA GLU A 64 -9.55 -14.61 7.55
C GLU A 64 -8.86 -13.70 8.58
N SER A 65 -9.57 -13.38 9.66
CA SER A 65 -9.09 -12.44 10.69
C SER A 65 -7.83 -12.92 11.41
N THR A 66 -7.61 -14.24 11.47
CA THR A 66 -6.42 -14.88 12.06
C THR A 66 -5.13 -14.51 11.33
N ASP A 67 -5.19 -14.24 10.02
CA ASP A 67 -4.03 -13.91 9.21
C ASP A 67 -3.76 -12.40 9.14
N LYS A 68 -4.61 -11.57 9.75
CA LYS A 68 -4.46 -10.11 9.79
C LYS A 68 -3.08 -9.67 10.29
N GLY A 69 -2.57 -10.30 11.34
CA GLY A 69 -1.25 -9.99 11.88
C GLY A 69 -0.11 -10.22 10.88
N LYS A 70 -0.19 -11.31 10.09
CA LYS A 70 0.81 -11.70 9.09
C LYS A 70 0.74 -10.76 7.87
N VAL A 71 -0.46 -10.50 7.37
CA VAL A 71 -0.69 -9.63 6.19
C VAL A 71 -0.33 -8.17 6.48
N PHE A 72 -0.75 -7.62 7.63
CA PHE A 72 -0.40 -6.25 7.99
C PHE A 72 1.08 -6.12 8.36
N GLY A 73 1.62 -7.13 9.03
CA GLY A 73 2.99 -7.14 9.57
C GLY A 73 3.17 -6.16 10.73
N ARG A 74 4.34 -6.22 11.39
CA ARG A 74 4.66 -5.36 12.53
C ARG A 74 4.65 -3.88 12.13
N GLY A 75 3.71 -3.13 12.69
CA GLY A 75 3.51 -1.71 12.43
C GLY A 75 2.92 -1.41 11.05
N GLY A 76 2.26 -2.37 10.40
CA GLY A 76 1.66 -2.17 9.08
C GLY A 76 2.67 -2.14 7.92
N ARG A 77 3.95 -2.48 8.17
CA ARG A 77 5.00 -2.37 7.16
C ARG A 77 4.79 -3.31 5.96
N ASN A 78 4.23 -4.49 6.18
CA ASN A 78 3.99 -5.44 5.10
C ASN A 78 2.87 -4.95 4.19
N ILE A 79 1.72 -4.57 4.77
CA ILE A 79 0.63 -4.02 3.96
C ILE A 79 1.02 -2.71 3.26
N GLN A 80 1.87 -1.89 3.87
CA GLN A 80 2.38 -0.68 3.23
C GLN A 80 3.27 -1.02 2.02
N ALA A 81 4.13 -2.04 2.12
CA ALA A 81 4.94 -2.49 1.00
C ALA A 81 4.06 -3.01 -0.15
N ILE A 82 3.03 -3.80 0.16
CA ILE A 82 2.06 -4.29 -0.83
C ILE A 82 1.35 -3.11 -1.53
N ARG A 83 0.89 -2.11 -0.77
CA ARG A 83 0.30 -0.88 -1.31
C ARG A 83 1.25 -0.16 -2.26
N THR A 84 2.54 -0.04 -1.89
CA THR A 84 3.56 0.58 -2.74
C THR A 84 3.77 -0.18 -4.04
N ILE A 85 3.81 -1.51 -4.02
CA ILE A 85 3.99 -2.32 -5.23
C ILE A 85 2.80 -2.13 -6.19
N ILE A 86 1.58 -2.18 -5.67
CA ILE A 86 0.35 -1.97 -6.46
C ILE A 86 0.33 -0.56 -7.06
N ALA A 87 0.67 0.45 -6.25
CA ALA A 87 0.76 1.84 -6.72
C ALA A 87 1.82 1.99 -7.82
N ALA A 88 3.00 1.40 -7.66
CA ALA A 88 4.06 1.45 -8.68
C ALA A 88 3.65 0.77 -9.99
N ALA A 89 2.97 -0.38 -9.92
CA ALA A 89 2.42 -1.07 -11.09
C ALA A 89 1.38 -0.20 -11.81
N ALA A 90 0.52 0.50 -11.05
CA ALA A 90 -0.47 1.42 -11.60
C ALA A 90 0.19 2.63 -12.26
N THR A 91 1.16 3.26 -11.59
CA THR A 91 1.91 4.40 -12.13
C THR A 91 2.61 4.05 -13.44
N ALA A 92 3.20 2.85 -13.53
CA ALA A 92 3.81 2.36 -14.77
C ALA A 92 2.80 2.22 -15.93
N ALA A 93 1.51 2.11 -15.62
CA ALA A 93 0.41 2.04 -16.58
C ALA A 93 -0.37 3.35 -16.74
N GLY A 94 0.09 4.45 -16.14
CA GLY A 94 -0.61 5.75 -16.17
C GLY A 94 -1.89 5.77 -15.33
N GLN A 95 -1.98 4.92 -14.31
CA GLN A 95 -3.15 4.78 -13.42
C GLN A 95 -2.78 5.06 -11.96
N SER A 96 -3.79 5.34 -11.14
CA SER A 96 -3.69 5.45 -9.68
C SER A 96 -4.47 4.32 -9.02
N ALA A 97 -3.82 3.49 -8.20
CA ALA A 97 -4.44 2.35 -7.54
C ALA A 97 -4.56 2.51 -6.02
N TYR A 98 -5.71 2.08 -5.48
CA TYR A 98 -6.02 2.09 -4.05
C TYR A 98 -6.33 0.68 -3.59
N LEU A 99 -5.63 0.21 -2.56
CA LEU A 99 -5.93 -1.04 -1.88
C LEU A 99 -6.79 -0.79 -0.64
N ASP A 100 -7.89 -1.52 -0.49
CA ASP A 100 -8.75 -1.50 0.69
C ASP A 100 -8.86 -2.92 1.27
N ILE A 101 -8.96 -3.04 2.59
CA ILE A 101 -9.07 -4.31 3.29
C ILE A 101 -10.34 -4.30 4.14
N TYR A 102 -11.28 -5.16 3.81
CA TYR A 102 -12.52 -5.32 4.56
C TYR A 102 -12.25 -5.73 6.01
N GLY A 103 -13.00 -5.15 6.95
CA GLY A 103 -12.84 -5.43 8.38
C GLY A 103 -11.59 -4.79 9.03
N SER A 104 -10.81 -4.00 8.28
CA SER A 104 -9.78 -3.14 8.84
C SER A 104 -10.26 -1.70 8.90
N THR A 105 -10.82 -1.29 10.03
CA THR A 105 -10.93 0.14 10.32
C THR A 105 -9.51 0.62 10.66
N THR A 106 -8.86 1.27 9.70
CA THR A 106 -7.66 2.05 9.99
C THR A 106 -8.12 3.50 10.18
N PRO A 107 -8.39 3.98 11.40
CA PRO A 107 -8.66 5.40 11.61
C PRO A 107 -7.32 6.13 11.49
N GLY A 108 -6.98 6.62 10.30
CA GLY A 108 -5.84 7.53 10.14
C GLY A 108 -5.01 7.32 8.88
N ARG A 109 -5.55 7.70 7.72
CA ARG A 109 -4.84 8.45 6.65
C ARG A 109 -5.79 8.66 5.47
N GLU A 110 -6.76 9.52 5.69
CA GLU A 110 -7.26 10.33 4.58
C GLU A 110 -6.25 11.46 4.36
N GLY A 111 -5.82 11.69 3.13
CA GLY A 111 -4.92 12.80 2.78
C GLY A 111 -3.49 12.40 2.42
N MET A 112 -3.32 11.60 1.38
CA MET A 112 -2.21 11.86 0.44
C MET A 112 -2.84 12.43 -0.81
N SER A 113 -3.18 13.73 -0.75
CA SER A 113 -3.38 14.54 -1.94
C SER A 113 -2.02 14.61 -2.65
N PHE A 114 -1.85 13.80 -3.69
CA PHE A 114 -1.02 14.20 -4.81
C PHE A 114 -1.82 15.30 -5.51
N ASP A 115 -1.54 16.56 -5.14
CA ASP A 115 -1.93 17.69 -5.96
C ASP A 115 -0.65 18.38 -6.46
N GLU A 116 -0.74 18.65 -7.74
CA GLU A 116 0.22 19.14 -8.71
C GLU A 116 0.63 20.60 -8.41
N ASP A 117 1.72 21.03 -9.05
CA ASP A 117 2.24 22.40 -9.02
C ASP A 117 1.16 23.51 -8.96
N THR A 118 1.25 24.38 -7.96
CA THR A 118 0.75 25.77 -8.07
C THR A 118 1.66 26.69 -7.27
N GLU A 119 2.24 27.65 -7.98
CA GLU A 119 3.02 28.76 -7.46
C GLU A 119 2.29 29.59 -6.40
N GLU A 120 3.08 30.43 -5.72
CA GLU A 120 2.65 31.61 -4.96
C GLU A 120 2.27 31.40 -3.48
N ARG A 121 3.28 31.07 -2.65
CA ARG A 121 3.17 31.25 -1.19
C ARG A 121 3.54 32.68 -0.81
N SER A 122 2.53 33.55 -0.70
CA SER A 122 2.62 34.79 0.07
C SER A 122 2.98 34.50 1.55
N PRO A 123 3.82 35.32 2.21
CA PRO A 123 4.22 35.09 3.60
C PRO A 123 3.08 35.40 4.59
N PRO A 124 3.00 34.69 5.74
CA PRO A 124 1.98 34.96 6.76
C PRO A 124 2.26 36.27 7.52
N PRO A 125 1.22 37.02 7.94
CA PRO A 125 1.39 38.28 8.65
C PRO A 125 1.69 38.14 10.15
N THR A 126 2.60 39.02 10.58
CA THR A 126 2.78 39.71 11.88
C THR A 126 2.90 38.93 13.21
N ARG A 127 4.14 38.96 13.72
CA ARG A 127 4.54 38.71 15.10
C ARG A 127 4.04 39.85 16.01
N ARG A 128 3.11 39.55 16.93
CA ARG A 128 2.69 40.45 18.01
C ARG A 128 3.90 40.86 18.86
N GLU A 129 4.17 42.15 18.95
CA GLU A 129 5.03 42.74 19.96
C GLU A 129 4.42 42.51 21.35
N VAL A 130 5.17 41.84 22.24
CA VAL A 130 4.91 41.94 23.68
C VAL A 130 6.16 42.55 24.31
N ARG A 131 6.00 43.83 24.64
CA ARG A 131 6.88 44.68 25.45
C ARG A 131 7.11 44.01 26.82
N GLY A 132 8.34 44.07 27.30
CA GLY A 132 8.88 43.21 28.36
C GLY A 132 8.33 43.36 29.78
N ASN A 133 8.72 42.41 30.63
CA ASN A 133 9.02 42.67 32.04
C ASN A 133 10.02 41.61 32.57
N ASP A 134 10.94 42.07 33.40
CA ASP A 134 12.11 41.38 33.96
C ASP A 134 11.79 40.16 34.84
N GLY A 135 12.60 39.10 34.72
CA GLY A 135 12.65 37.97 35.66
C GLY A 135 13.96 37.17 35.49
N PRO A 136 14.64 36.75 36.57
CA PRO A 136 16.02 36.26 36.49
C PRO A 136 16.11 34.89 35.83
N LYS A 137 17.08 34.71 34.93
CA LYS A 137 17.40 33.43 34.27
C LYS A 137 18.11 32.48 35.25
N PRO A 138 17.81 31.16 35.26
CA PRO A 138 18.53 30.21 36.09
C PRO A 138 19.95 29.96 35.55
N ILE A 139 20.95 30.11 36.42
CA ILE A 139 22.36 29.82 36.15
C ILE A 139 22.58 28.30 36.20
N VAL A 140 22.97 27.71 35.08
CA VAL A 140 23.44 26.31 35.01
C VAL A 140 24.93 26.29 35.31
N LYS A 141 25.34 25.72 36.45
CA LYS A 141 26.77 25.52 36.77
C LYS A 141 27.33 24.34 35.97
N PRO A 142 28.54 24.44 35.38
CA PRO A 142 29.19 23.30 34.76
C PRO A 142 29.73 22.34 35.83
N ARG A 143 29.45 21.04 35.67
CA ARG A 143 30.12 19.97 36.42
C ARG A 143 31.55 19.87 35.90
N LEU A 144 32.53 20.09 36.77
CA LEU A 144 33.91 19.66 36.56
C LEU A 144 34.08 18.23 37.09
N ARG A 145 34.98 17.51 36.44
CA ARG A 145 35.28 16.08 36.61
C ARG A 145 36.05 15.81 37.89
#